data_AF-A0A7Y7DGN3-F1
#
_entry.id   AF-A0A7Y7DGN3-F1
#
_cell.length_a   1.000
_cell.length_b   1.000
_cell.length_c   1.000
_cell.angle_alpha   90.00
_cell.angle_beta   90.00
_cell.angle_gamma   90.00
#
_symmetry.space_group_name_H-M   'P 1'
#
loop_
_entity.id
_entity.type
_entity.pdbx_description
1 polymer ?
#
loop_
_entity_poly.entity_id
_entity_poly.type
_entity_poly.pdbx_seq_one_letter_code
_entity_poly.pdbx_strand_id
1 'polypeptide(L)'
;MKNFKSTAYLIQATIILFWWLALYTNDVFYNAFQFPNIEKTAFNSFLIPDFIVIALLSLIRSYSNSKELEFIILGGFAFASLYCLNATILSNGGYLATTLMSLGLFYNLFLVYQDKFFRESKSDSSLINGLKTIIQIFCVWLITLVIIPSIILHSLTENPIEGNHAFLSFTLFIGFSLIGLSSAFVFVTIGKGTPLPLDQTKKLVVSGPYKFVRNPMAVAGIGQGICISIYFESIYILAYSILGAFIWHFVVRPIEEKNLLLRFGDEYSKYKKSVKCWIPKIK
;
A
#
# COMPACT_ATOMS: atom_id res chain seq x y z
N MET A 1 -7.57 21.87 9.96
CA MET A 1 -7.44 20.47 9.49
C MET A 1 -5.97 20.16 9.36
N LYS A 2 -5.43 19.19 10.13
CA LYS A 2 -4.04 18.73 9.98
C LYS A 2 -3.85 18.26 8.53
N ASN A 3 -2.79 18.70 7.87
CA ASN A 3 -2.48 18.30 6.50
C ASN A 3 -2.34 16.76 6.47
N PHE A 4 -2.95 16.04 5.52
CA PHE A 4 -2.82 14.57 5.48
C PHE A 4 -1.36 14.13 5.33
N LYS A 5 -0.52 14.94 4.67
CA LYS A 5 0.94 14.74 4.64
C LYS A 5 1.53 14.72 6.05
N SER A 6 1.05 15.58 6.95
CA SER A 6 1.46 15.55 8.36
C SER A 6 1.13 14.22 9.01
N THR A 7 -0.05 13.65 8.72
CA THR A 7 -0.45 12.34 9.26
C THR A 7 0.42 11.22 8.66
N ALA A 8 0.68 11.28 7.36
CA ALA A 8 1.54 10.34 6.64
C ALA A 8 2.97 10.27 7.22
N TYR A 9 3.63 11.42 7.36
CA TYR A 9 4.99 11.48 7.92
C TYR A 9 5.04 11.10 9.41
N LEU A 10 3.98 11.39 10.18
CA LEU A 10 3.89 10.94 11.58
C LEU A 10 3.78 9.42 11.68
N ILE A 11 2.94 8.80 10.84
CA ILE A 11 2.81 7.34 10.75
C ILE A 11 4.15 6.73 10.33
N GLN A 12 4.81 7.28 9.32
CA GLN A 12 6.12 6.83 8.86
C GLN A 12 7.17 6.85 9.98
N ALA A 13 7.32 7.98 10.69
CA ALA A 13 8.24 8.09 11.82
C ALA A 13 7.94 7.03 12.89
N THR A 14 6.66 6.84 13.22
CA THR A 14 6.21 5.87 14.21
C THR A 14 6.56 4.44 13.80
N ILE A 15 6.27 4.05 12.54
CA ILE A 15 6.56 2.72 12.02
C ILE A 15 8.07 2.43 12.05
N ILE A 16 8.91 3.39 11.66
CA ILE A 16 10.37 3.22 11.65
C ILE A 16 10.91 3.01 13.06
N LEU A 17 10.43 3.78 14.04
CA LEU A 17 10.83 3.63 15.44
C LEU A 17 10.43 2.25 15.99
N PHE A 18 9.20 1.80 15.71
CA PHE A 18 8.76 0.46 16.09
C PHE A 18 9.54 -0.64 15.38
N TRP A 19 9.93 -0.45 14.12
CA TRP A 19 10.72 -1.41 13.37
C TRP A 19 12.12 -1.58 13.97
N TRP A 20 12.82 -0.47 14.26
CA TRP A 20 14.13 -0.54 14.95
C TRP A 20 14.03 -1.13 16.35
N LEU A 21 12.96 -0.82 17.09
CA LEU A 21 12.70 -1.46 18.39
C LEU A 21 12.47 -2.97 18.25
N ALA A 22 11.74 -3.40 17.24
CA ALA A 22 11.49 -4.82 16.97
C ALA A 22 12.79 -5.55 16.58
N LEU A 23 13.64 -4.95 15.74
CA LEU A 23 14.97 -5.48 15.42
C LEU A 23 15.85 -5.62 16.66
N TYR A 24 15.80 -4.66 17.58
CA TYR A 24 16.60 -4.68 18.80
C TYR A 24 16.11 -5.73 19.82
N THR A 25 14.81 -6.01 19.86
CA THR A 25 14.19 -6.85 20.90
C THR A 25 13.97 -8.30 20.49
N ASN A 26 14.02 -8.63 19.19
CA ASN A 26 13.69 -9.95 18.69
C ASN A 26 14.70 -10.43 17.64
N ASP A 27 15.50 -11.44 17.99
CA ASP A 27 16.55 -11.99 17.11
C ASP A 27 15.98 -12.66 15.85
N VAL A 28 14.80 -13.30 15.93
CA VAL A 28 14.14 -13.93 14.76
C VAL A 28 13.75 -12.83 13.76
N PHE A 29 13.17 -11.74 14.26
CA PHE A 29 12.83 -10.59 13.45
C PHE A 29 14.08 -9.91 12.88
N TYR A 30 15.13 -9.75 13.67
CA TYR A 30 16.42 -9.25 13.20
C TYR A 30 16.96 -10.09 12.03
N ASN A 31 17.02 -11.40 12.21
CA ASN A 31 17.55 -12.32 11.19
C ASN A 31 16.71 -12.34 9.92
N ALA A 32 15.38 -12.14 10.01
CA ALA A 32 14.50 -12.05 8.85
C ALA A 32 14.77 -10.83 7.95
N PHE A 33 15.27 -9.73 8.53
CA PHE A 33 15.64 -8.51 7.80
C PHE A 33 17.13 -8.43 7.46
N GLN A 34 17.96 -9.27 8.05
CA GLN A 34 19.39 -9.29 7.81
C GLN A 34 19.72 -9.80 6.39
N PHE A 35 20.79 -9.27 5.82
CA PHE A 35 21.33 -9.76 4.56
C PHE A 35 22.34 -10.89 4.82
N PRO A 36 22.25 -12.04 4.13
CA PRO A 36 23.28 -13.08 4.22
C PRO A 36 24.67 -12.53 3.88
N ASN A 37 25.71 -13.02 4.55
CA ASN A 37 27.11 -12.64 4.30
C ASN A 37 27.45 -11.14 4.48
N ILE A 38 26.51 -10.30 4.92
CA ILE A 38 26.78 -8.92 5.33
C ILE A 38 26.95 -8.89 6.84
N GLU A 39 28.05 -8.31 7.29
CA GLU A 39 28.34 -8.19 8.72
C GLU A 39 27.25 -7.41 9.45
N LYS A 40 26.95 -7.82 10.68
CA LYS A 40 25.99 -7.13 11.55
C LYS A 40 26.37 -5.67 11.78
N THR A 41 27.67 -5.37 11.82
CA THR A 41 28.21 -4.00 11.90
C THR A 41 27.75 -3.13 10.74
N ALA A 42 27.85 -3.64 9.51
CA ALA A 42 27.41 -2.95 8.31
C ALA A 42 25.89 -2.73 8.30
N PHE A 43 25.10 -3.73 8.68
CA PHE A 43 23.64 -3.56 8.79
C PHE A 43 23.24 -2.57 9.88
N ASN A 44 23.83 -2.67 11.08
CA ASN A 44 23.53 -1.77 12.19
C ASN A 44 24.02 -0.33 11.96
N SER A 45 24.90 -0.10 10.98
CA SER A 45 25.32 1.25 10.60
C SER A 45 24.17 2.09 10.05
N PHE A 46 23.05 1.49 9.63
CA PHE A 46 21.82 2.18 9.23
C PHE A 46 21.05 2.82 10.39
N LEU A 47 21.26 2.38 11.64
CA LEU A 47 20.47 2.82 12.79
C LEU A 47 20.48 4.34 12.95
N ILE A 48 21.66 4.95 12.96
CA ILE A 48 21.81 6.39 13.19
C ILE A 48 21.26 7.19 12.00
N PRO A 49 21.64 6.91 10.73
CA PRO A 49 21.04 7.55 9.57
C PRO A 49 19.52 7.43 9.51
N ASP A 50 18.96 6.24 9.76
CA ASP A 50 17.51 6.03 9.75
C ASP A 50 16.82 6.84 10.84
N PHE A 51 17.37 6.86 12.04
CA PHE A 51 16.81 7.63 13.15
C PHE A 51 16.84 9.14 12.87
N ILE A 52 17.96 9.66 12.36
CA ILE A 52 18.13 11.09 12.13
C ILE A 52 17.42 11.53 10.84
N VAL A 53 17.80 10.95 9.70
CA VAL A 53 17.37 11.40 8.37
C VAL A 53 15.95 10.96 8.07
N ILE A 54 15.53 9.79 8.52
CA ILE A 54 14.22 9.26 8.17
C ILE A 54 13.22 9.51 9.30
N ALA A 55 13.42 8.98 10.50
CA ALA A 55 12.43 9.07 11.58
C ALA A 55 12.27 10.48 12.14
N LEU A 56 13.36 11.13 12.58
CA LEU A 56 13.33 12.46 13.17
C LEU A 56 12.89 13.52 12.15
N LEU A 57 13.44 13.53 10.94
CA LEU A 57 12.98 14.49 9.92
C LEU A 57 11.54 14.23 9.50
N SER A 58 11.06 12.99 9.47
CA SER A 58 9.62 12.70 9.23
C SER A 58 8.76 13.25 10.37
N LEU A 59 9.20 13.12 11.62
CA LEU A 59 8.51 13.70 12.77
C LEU A 59 8.47 15.23 12.67
N ILE A 60 9.59 15.88 12.37
CA ILE A 60 9.65 17.34 12.16
C ILE A 60 8.74 17.73 10.99
N ARG A 61 8.83 17.04 9.84
CA ARG A 61 7.98 17.25 8.67
C ARG A 61 6.50 17.08 9.01
N SER A 62 6.14 16.26 10.00
CA SER A 62 4.74 16.14 10.42
C SER A 62 4.18 17.44 11.02
N TYR A 63 5.03 18.30 11.61
CA TYR A 63 4.63 19.58 12.21
C TYR A 63 5.05 20.81 11.39
N SER A 64 6.04 20.68 10.50
CA SER A 64 6.49 21.75 9.60
C SER A 64 6.11 21.48 8.15
N ASN A 65 5.63 22.48 7.41
CA ASN A 65 5.28 22.32 5.99
C ASN A 65 6.44 22.67 5.03
N SER A 66 7.62 22.07 5.22
CA SER A 66 8.79 22.27 4.35
C SER A 66 8.86 21.20 3.27
N LYS A 67 9.05 21.63 2.02
CA LYS A 67 9.21 20.74 0.86
C LYS A 67 10.64 20.21 0.77
N GLU A 68 11.60 21.00 1.23
CA GLU A 68 13.02 20.65 1.33
C GLU A 68 13.19 19.41 2.21
N LEU A 69 12.50 19.37 3.36
CA LEU A 69 12.46 18.19 4.22
C LEU A 69 11.90 16.95 3.49
N GLU A 70 10.85 17.10 2.67
CA GLU A 70 10.31 15.98 1.89
C GLU A 70 11.35 15.39 0.94
N PHE A 71 12.16 16.24 0.30
CA PHE A 71 13.22 15.80 -0.60
C PHE A 71 14.41 15.15 0.13
N ILE A 72 14.78 15.66 1.30
CA ILE A 72 15.84 15.05 2.12
C ILE A 72 15.40 13.66 2.57
N ILE A 73 14.17 13.51 3.08
CA ILE A 73 13.62 12.21 3.49
C ILE A 73 13.53 11.25 2.29
N LEU A 74 13.06 11.73 1.14
CA LEU A 74 13.03 10.95 -0.10
C LEU A 74 14.43 10.49 -0.51
N GLY A 75 15.44 11.36 -0.40
CA GLY A 75 16.84 11.03 -0.65
C GLY A 75 17.36 9.95 0.29
N GLY A 76 17.01 10.02 1.58
CA GLY A 76 17.34 8.98 2.57
C GLY A 76 16.77 7.61 2.18
N PHE A 77 15.48 7.54 1.85
CA PHE A 77 14.84 6.31 1.36
C PHE A 77 15.42 5.82 0.04
N ALA A 78 15.77 6.73 -0.88
CA ALA A 78 16.36 6.35 -2.16
C ALA A 78 17.75 5.73 -1.99
N PHE A 79 18.60 6.35 -1.17
CA PHE A 79 19.93 5.82 -0.86
C PHE A 79 19.83 4.46 -0.17
N ALA A 80 19.00 4.35 0.87
CA ALA A 80 18.81 3.09 1.59
C ALA A 80 18.24 1.99 0.68
N SER A 81 17.29 2.31 -0.21
CA SER A 81 16.73 1.37 -1.20
C SER A 81 17.79 0.84 -2.16
N LEU A 82 18.64 1.73 -2.70
CA LEU A 82 19.74 1.34 -3.58
C LEU A 82 20.77 0.48 -2.86
N TYR A 83 21.07 0.81 -1.60
CA TYR A 83 21.94 -0.02 -0.78
C TYR A 83 21.34 -1.42 -0.57
N CYS A 84 20.08 -1.51 -0.13
CA CYS A 84 19.41 -2.79 0.10
C CYS A 84 19.34 -3.62 -1.20
N LEU A 85 19.06 -2.99 -2.34
CA LEU A 85 19.07 -3.66 -3.64
C LEU A 85 20.45 -4.24 -3.96
N ASN A 86 21.52 -3.45 -3.79
CA ASN A 86 22.88 -3.91 -4.00
C ASN A 86 23.26 -5.04 -3.03
N ALA A 87 22.89 -4.89 -1.75
CA ALA A 87 23.08 -5.89 -0.72
C ALA A 87 22.38 -7.21 -1.07
N THR A 88 21.14 -7.16 -1.57
CA THR A 88 20.42 -8.35 -2.06
C THR A 88 21.13 -9.00 -3.24
N ILE A 89 21.64 -8.23 -4.20
CA ILE A 89 22.38 -8.77 -5.35
C ILE A 89 23.65 -9.48 -4.89
N LEU A 90 24.40 -8.89 -3.95
CA LEU A 90 25.66 -9.44 -3.46
C LEU A 90 25.47 -10.67 -2.56
N SER A 91 24.41 -10.67 -1.75
CA SER A 91 24.14 -11.73 -0.77
C SER A 91 23.24 -12.84 -1.29
N ASN A 92 22.56 -12.62 -2.41
CA ASN A 92 21.43 -13.43 -2.88
C ASN A 92 20.38 -13.66 -1.77
N GLY A 93 20.07 -12.61 -1.00
CA GLY A 93 19.12 -12.66 0.11
C GLY A 93 18.67 -11.28 0.61
N GLY A 94 18.09 -11.21 1.80
CA GLY A 94 17.58 -9.94 2.35
C GLY A 94 16.38 -9.36 1.57
N TYR A 95 15.61 -10.22 0.89
CA TYR A 95 14.48 -9.79 0.06
C TYR A 95 13.42 -9.01 0.86
N LEU A 96 13.20 -9.35 2.12
CA LEU A 96 12.25 -8.65 2.99
C LEU A 96 12.66 -7.21 3.27
N ALA A 97 13.93 -6.97 3.63
CA ALA A 97 14.45 -5.63 3.87
C ALA A 97 14.42 -4.78 2.59
N THR A 98 14.86 -5.35 1.46
CA THR A 98 14.84 -4.66 0.16
C THR A 98 13.42 -4.33 -0.29
N THR A 99 12.46 -5.23 -0.07
CA THR A 99 11.04 -4.99 -0.36
C THR A 99 10.48 -3.87 0.51
N LEU A 100 10.71 -3.91 1.82
CA LEU A 100 10.23 -2.89 2.75
C LEU A 100 10.80 -1.51 2.40
N MET A 101 12.11 -1.44 2.13
CA MET A 101 12.78 -0.18 1.80
C MET A 101 12.29 0.38 0.46
N SER A 102 12.11 -0.47 -0.54
CA SER A 102 11.55 -0.07 -1.84
C SER A 102 10.12 0.46 -1.72
N LEU A 103 9.26 -0.19 -0.91
CA LEU A 103 7.92 0.29 -0.61
C LEU A 103 7.96 1.67 0.08
N GLY A 104 8.90 1.86 1.02
CA GLY A 104 9.15 3.14 1.66
C GLY A 104 9.55 4.24 0.67
N LEU A 105 10.42 3.92 -0.31
CA LEU A 105 10.78 4.84 -1.39
C LEU A 105 9.57 5.21 -2.26
N PHE A 106 8.79 4.23 -2.72
CA PHE A 106 7.60 4.50 -3.53
C PHE A 106 6.55 5.29 -2.74
N TYR A 107 6.39 5.02 -1.46
CA TYR A 107 5.54 5.80 -0.56
C TYR A 107 5.98 7.26 -0.49
N ASN A 108 7.27 7.54 -0.32
CA ASN A 108 7.77 8.92 -0.29
C ASN A 108 7.71 9.60 -1.66
N LEU A 109 7.92 8.87 -2.76
CA LEU A 109 7.67 9.39 -4.10
C LEU A 109 6.22 9.81 -4.28
N PHE A 110 5.28 9.00 -3.79
CA PHE A 110 3.86 9.32 -3.79
C PHE A 110 3.56 10.56 -2.93
N LEU A 111 4.12 10.68 -1.72
CA LEU A 111 3.91 11.87 -0.89
C LEU A 111 4.46 13.15 -1.53
N VAL A 112 5.67 13.10 -2.10
CA VAL A 112 6.31 14.26 -2.75
C VAL A 112 5.55 14.69 -4.00
N TYR A 113 5.13 13.72 -4.83
CA TYR A 113 4.57 13.97 -6.16
C TYR A 113 3.07 13.66 -6.28
N GLN A 114 2.34 13.59 -5.17
CA GLN A 114 0.92 13.19 -5.13
C GLN A 114 0.06 13.84 -6.22
N ASP A 115 0.22 15.13 -6.49
CA ASP A 115 -0.63 15.86 -7.43
C ASP A 115 -0.38 15.41 -8.88
N LYS A 116 0.82 14.86 -9.16
CA LYS A 116 1.17 14.27 -10.46
C LYS A 116 0.64 12.85 -10.63
N PHE A 117 0.29 12.16 -9.54
CA PHE A 117 -0.24 10.79 -9.55
C PHE A 117 -1.71 10.70 -9.96
N PHE A 118 -2.45 11.81 -9.93
CA PHE A 118 -3.86 11.86 -10.33
C PHE A 118 -3.99 12.48 -11.73
N ARG A 119 -4.32 11.66 -12.73
CA ARG A 119 -4.48 12.12 -14.12
C ARG A 119 -5.66 11.43 -14.76
N GLU A 120 -6.55 12.21 -15.37
CA GLU A 120 -7.70 11.67 -16.06
C GLU A 120 -7.30 10.86 -17.28
N SER A 121 -8.05 9.79 -17.56
CA SER A 121 -7.79 8.97 -18.74
C SER A 121 -7.89 9.77 -20.02
N LYS A 122 -6.90 9.58 -20.89
CA LYS A 122 -6.90 10.19 -22.23
C LYS A 122 -7.77 9.43 -23.23
N SER A 123 -8.20 8.21 -22.91
CA SER A 123 -8.95 7.36 -23.83
C SER A 123 -10.43 7.30 -23.47
N ASP A 124 -11.30 7.48 -24.46
CA ASP A 124 -12.74 7.25 -24.33
C ASP A 124 -13.15 5.80 -24.68
N SER A 125 -12.22 5.01 -25.24
CA SER A 125 -12.49 3.63 -25.64
C SER A 125 -12.54 2.71 -24.42
N SER A 126 -13.68 2.03 -24.24
CA SER A 126 -13.86 1.05 -23.17
C SER A 126 -12.97 -0.19 -23.36
N LEU A 127 -12.62 -0.54 -24.59
CA LEU A 127 -11.68 -1.64 -24.86
C LEU A 127 -10.26 -1.29 -24.37
N ILE A 128 -9.76 -0.09 -24.72
CA ILE A 128 -8.42 0.36 -24.31
C ILE A 128 -8.35 0.49 -22.79
N ASN A 129 -9.33 1.12 -22.16
CA ASN A 129 -9.39 1.24 -20.71
C ASN A 129 -9.53 -0.13 -20.03
N GLY A 130 -10.25 -1.08 -20.66
CA GLY A 130 -10.34 -2.46 -20.21
C GLY A 130 -8.98 -3.18 -20.21
N LEU A 131 -8.24 -3.13 -21.32
CA LEU A 131 -6.90 -3.72 -21.41
C LEU A 131 -5.93 -3.15 -20.39
N LYS A 132 -5.90 -1.81 -20.24
CA LYS A 132 -5.10 -1.14 -19.20
C LYS A 132 -5.48 -1.64 -17.81
N THR A 133 -6.78 -1.74 -17.52
CA THR A 133 -7.28 -2.19 -16.22
C THR A 133 -6.90 -3.64 -15.94
N ILE A 134 -6.94 -4.53 -16.94
CA ILE A 134 -6.50 -5.93 -16.80
C ILE A 134 -5.00 -5.98 -16.43
N ILE A 135 -4.16 -5.24 -17.15
CA ILE A 135 -2.72 -5.18 -16.87
C ILE A 135 -2.49 -4.64 -15.45
N GLN A 136 -3.18 -3.56 -15.07
CA GLN A 136 -3.06 -2.96 -13.75
C GLN A 136 -3.46 -3.94 -12.64
N ILE A 137 -4.61 -4.62 -12.78
CA ILE A 137 -5.07 -5.60 -11.80
C ILE A 137 -4.06 -6.74 -11.69
N PHE A 138 -3.60 -7.28 -12.82
CA PHE A 138 -2.59 -8.34 -12.83
C PHE A 138 -1.31 -7.92 -12.11
N CYS A 139 -0.76 -6.74 -12.42
CA CYS A 139 0.44 -6.23 -11.76
C CYS A 139 0.23 -6.02 -10.25
N VAL A 140 -0.89 -5.39 -9.86
CA VAL A 140 -1.18 -5.14 -8.44
C VAL A 140 -1.37 -6.45 -7.68
N TRP A 141 -2.14 -7.40 -8.23
CA TRP A 141 -2.36 -8.70 -7.60
C TRP A 141 -1.07 -9.52 -7.51
N LEU A 142 -0.29 -9.57 -8.59
CA LEU A 142 1.01 -10.25 -8.58
C LEU A 142 1.92 -9.70 -7.49
N ILE A 143 2.03 -8.37 -7.37
CA ILE A 143 2.91 -7.76 -6.36
C ILE A 143 2.35 -7.97 -4.94
N THR A 144 1.08 -7.60 -4.72
CA THR A 144 0.52 -7.47 -3.37
C THR A 144 -0.05 -8.76 -2.78
N LEU A 145 -0.45 -9.71 -3.63
CA LEU A 145 -1.09 -10.97 -3.24
C LEU A 145 -0.19 -12.20 -3.49
N VAL A 146 0.90 -12.05 -4.26
CA VAL A 146 1.83 -13.16 -4.52
C VAL A 146 3.23 -12.81 -4.05
N ILE A 147 3.89 -11.82 -4.65
CA ILE A 147 5.32 -11.52 -4.38
C ILE A 147 5.53 -11.14 -2.91
N ILE A 148 4.80 -10.14 -2.40
CA ILE A 148 4.99 -9.67 -1.02
C ILE A 148 4.64 -10.78 0.01
N PRO A 149 3.48 -11.46 -0.08
CA PRO A 149 3.19 -12.59 0.81
C PRO A 149 4.23 -13.70 0.76
N SER A 150 4.72 -14.08 -0.42
CA SER A 150 5.75 -15.11 -0.57
C SER A 150 7.07 -14.70 0.10
N ILE A 151 7.48 -13.44 -0.05
CA ILE A 151 8.67 -12.91 0.64
C ILE A 151 8.47 -12.92 2.17
N ILE A 152 7.30 -12.51 2.65
CA ILE A 152 6.97 -12.54 4.09
C ILE A 152 7.03 -13.97 4.63
N LEU A 153 6.41 -14.94 3.94
CA LEU A 153 6.42 -16.33 4.37
C LEU A 153 7.83 -16.90 4.39
N HIS A 154 8.59 -16.71 3.31
CA HIS A 154 9.95 -17.23 3.22
C HIS A 154 10.89 -16.64 4.28
N SER A 155 10.69 -15.38 4.67
CA SER A 155 11.57 -14.69 5.63
C SER A 155 11.16 -14.84 7.10
N LEU A 156 9.86 -15.01 7.39
CA LEU A 156 9.33 -14.99 8.77
C LEU A 156 8.65 -16.29 9.19
N THR A 157 8.51 -17.28 8.29
CA THR A 157 7.82 -18.54 8.56
C THR A 157 8.70 -19.72 8.15
N GLU A 158 9.18 -20.50 9.12
CA GLU A 158 10.11 -21.62 8.85
C GLU A 158 9.45 -22.76 8.03
N ASN A 159 8.15 -22.99 8.19
CA ASN A 159 7.38 -23.96 7.41
C ASN A 159 5.93 -23.47 7.23
N PRO A 160 5.58 -22.85 6.09
CA PRO A 160 4.19 -22.48 5.83
C PRO A 160 3.35 -23.76 5.65
N ILE A 161 2.46 -24.02 6.60
CA ILE A 161 1.51 -25.13 6.54
C ILE A 161 0.31 -24.65 5.72
N GLU A 162 -0.19 -25.48 4.79
CA GLU A 162 -1.52 -25.25 4.21
C GLU A 162 -2.55 -25.40 5.32
N GLY A 163 -3.17 -24.28 5.70
CA GLY A 163 -4.06 -24.23 6.84
C GLY A 163 -5.31 -25.09 6.65
N ASN A 164 -5.89 -25.55 7.77
CA ASN A 164 -7.12 -26.34 7.78
C ASN A 164 -8.34 -25.58 7.21
N HIS A 165 -8.17 -24.28 6.94
CA HIS A 165 -9.19 -23.36 6.46
C HIS A 165 -9.09 -23.06 4.95
N ALA A 166 -8.39 -23.89 4.17
CA ALA A 166 -8.19 -23.68 2.74
C ALA A 166 -9.50 -23.42 1.96
N PHE A 167 -10.54 -24.23 2.19
CA PHE A 167 -11.83 -24.08 1.52
C PHE A 167 -12.52 -22.75 1.86
N LEU A 168 -12.51 -22.36 3.13
CA LEU A 168 -13.09 -21.09 3.59
C LEU A 168 -12.33 -19.90 2.99
N SER A 169 -11.00 -19.93 3.06
CA SER A 169 -10.14 -18.89 2.50
C SER A 169 -10.35 -18.73 0.99
N PHE A 170 -10.35 -19.82 0.24
CA PHE A 170 -10.57 -19.80 -1.21
C PHE A 170 -11.95 -19.23 -1.58
N THR A 171 -12.99 -19.67 -0.87
CA THR A 171 -14.36 -19.16 -1.07
C THR A 171 -14.45 -17.65 -0.83
N LEU A 172 -13.89 -17.17 0.29
CA LEU A 172 -13.86 -15.74 0.61
C LEU A 172 -13.00 -14.96 -0.39
N PHE A 173 -11.87 -15.51 -0.82
CA PHE A 173 -10.97 -14.89 -1.79
C PHE A 173 -11.66 -14.67 -3.13
N ILE A 174 -12.43 -15.66 -3.61
CA ILE A 174 -13.28 -15.51 -4.81
C ILE A 174 -14.29 -14.39 -4.61
N GLY A 175 -14.98 -14.36 -3.46
CA GLY A 175 -15.95 -13.29 -3.14
C GLY A 175 -15.34 -11.89 -3.22
N PHE A 176 -14.19 -11.66 -2.59
CA PHE A 176 -13.48 -10.39 -2.67
C PHE A 176 -12.96 -10.08 -4.07
N SER A 177 -12.49 -11.09 -4.80
CA SER A 177 -12.05 -10.96 -6.20
C SER A 177 -13.20 -10.49 -7.09
N LEU A 178 -14.40 -11.04 -6.94
CA LEU A 178 -15.60 -10.62 -7.67
C LEU A 178 -15.99 -9.18 -7.33
N ILE A 179 -15.86 -8.75 -6.07
CA ILE A 179 -16.08 -7.35 -5.67
C ILE A 179 -15.05 -6.44 -6.38
N GLY A 180 -13.78 -6.82 -6.40
CA GLY A 180 -12.72 -6.07 -7.08
C GLY A 180 -12.94 -5.97 -8.59
N LEU A 181 -13.23 -7.08 -9.25
CA LEU A 181 -13.45 -7.15 -10.70
C LEU A 181 -14.73 -6.41 -11.12
N SER A 182 -15.83 -6.54 -10.37
CA SER A 182 -17.06 -5.79 -10.64
C SER A 182 -16.88 -4.28 -10.42
N SER A 183 -16.04 -3.89 -9.46
CA SER A 183 -15.65 -2.48 -9.25
C SER A 183 -14.84 -1.95 -10.42
N ALA A 184 -13.86 -2.71 -10.90
CA ALA A 184 -13.06 -2.36 -12.07
C ALA A 184 -13.92 -2.26 -13.35
N PHE A 185 -14.88 -3.16 -13.51
CA PHE A 185 -15.80 -3.16 -14.64
C PHE A 185 -16.62 -1.86 -14.73
N VAL A 186 -17.16 -1.36 -13.61
CA VAL A 186 -17.91 -0.10 -13.62
C VAL A 186 -17.01 1.13 -13.86
N PHE A 187 -15.74 1.08 -13.46
CA PHE A 187 -14.75 2.11 -13.81
C PHE A 187 -14.55 2.22 -15.33
N VAL A 188 -14.36 1.08 -16.00
CA VAL A 188 -14.14 1.02 -17.44
C VAL A 188 -15.40 1.39 -18.23
N THR A 189 -16.54 0.81 -17.87
CA THR A 189 -17.77 0.95 -18.66
C THR A 189 -18.47 2.29 -18.44
N ILE A 190 -18.59 2.73 -17.18
CA ILE A 190 -19.34 3.91 -16.76
C ILE A 190 -18.41 5.09 -16.51
N GLY A 191 -17.32 4.86 -15.76
CA GLY A 191 -16.36 5.89 -15.39
C GLY A 191 -15.51 6.43 -16.55
N LYS A 192 -15.40 5.68 -17.66
CA LYS A 192 -14.56 6.01 -18.83
C LYS A 192 -13.10 6.27 -18.46
N GLY A 193 -12.54 5.41 -17.61
CA GLY A 193 -11.13 5.39 -17.25
C GLY A 193 -10.79 4.10 -16.51
N THR A 194 -9.69 4.11 -15.77
CA THR A 194 -9.22 2.95 -15.02
C THR A 194 -9.27 3.21 -13.50
N PRO A 195 -9.24 2.15 -12.68
CA PRO A 195 -9.16 2.30 -11.23
C PRO A 195 -7.87 2.96 -10.73
N LEU A 196 -6.80 2.95 -11.52
CA LEU A 196 -5.52 3.49 -11.10
C LEU A 196 -5.55 5.03 -11.16
N PRO A 197 -5.09 5.75 -10.10
CA PRO A 197 -5.07 7.22 -10.07
C PRO A 197 -4.39 7.88 -11.28
N LEU A 198 -3.37 7.21 -11.83
CA LEU A 198 -2.57 7.69 -12.97
C LEU A 198 -3.35 7.72 -14.30
N ASP A 199 -4.51 7.06 -14.38
CA ASP A 199 -5.38 7.02 -15.56
C ASP A 199 -6.85 6.91 -15.11
N GLN A 200 -7.26 7.83 -14.21
CA GLN A 200 -8.53 7.78 -13.49
C GLN A 200 -9.75 8.08 -14.37
N THR A 201 -10.93 7.73 -13.85
CA THR A 201 -12.23 7.89 -14.52
C THR A 201 -12.57 9.35 -14.78
N LYS A 202 -13.15 9.66 -15.95
CA LYS A 202 -13.69 10.98 -16.31
C LYS A 202 -15.02 11.28 -15.61
N LYS A 203 -15.79 10.24 -15.27
CA LYS A 203 -17.09 10.35 -14.61
C LYS A 203 -17.04 9.78 -13.20
N LEU A 204 -17.80 10.39 -12.29
CA LEU A 204 -17.96 9.87 -10.95
C LEU A 204 -18.73 8.54 -10.99
N VAL A 205 -18.14 7.48 -10.44
CA VAL A 205 -18.73 6.14 -10.41
C VAL A 205 -19.44 5.93 -9.07
N VAL A 206 -20.78 5.85 -9.11
CA VAL A 206 -21.64 5.61 -7.94
C VAL A 206 -22.52 4.36 -8.11
N SER A 207 -22.19 3.52 -9.10
CA SER A 207 -22.95 2.34 -9.52
C SER A 207 -22.23 1.02 -9.19
N GLY A 208 -22.96 -0.10 -9.26
CA GLY A 208 -22.41 -1.41 -8.91
C GLY A 208 -22.01 -1.47 -7.43
N PRO A 209 -20.83 -2.03 -7.08
CA PRO A 209 -20.34 -2.09 -5.70
C PRO A 209 -20.26 -0.72 -5.00
N TYR A 210 -20.05 0.36 -5.76
CA TYR A 210 -19.98 1.73 -5.25
C TYR A 210 -21.31 2.25 -4.69
N LYS A 211 -22.44 1.55 -4.89
CA LYS A 211 -23.71 1.87 -4.21
C LYS A 211 -23.70 1.49 -2.72
N PHE A 212 -22.91 0.50 -2.35
CA PHE A 212 -22.90 -0.08 -1.01
C PHE A 212 -21.78 0.50 -0.14
N VAL A 213 -20.58 0.62 -0.69
CA VAL A 213 -19.38 1.17 -0.03
C VAL A 213 -18.64 2.12 -0.96
N ARG A 214 -17.97 3.15 -0.43
CA ARG A 214 -17.27 4.14 -1.29
C ARG A 214 -15.98 3.64 -1.90
N ASN A 215 -15.33 2.67 -1.27
CA ASN A 215 -14.05 2.13 -1.73
C ASN A 215 -14.08 0.59 -1.74
N PRO A 216 -14.93 -0.02 -2.59
CA PRO A 216 -15.07 -1.47 -2.69
C PRO A 216 -13.77 -2.17 -3.11
N MET A 217 -12.90 -1.50 -3.88
CA MET A 217 -11.60 -2.06 -4.25
C MET A 217 -10.62 -2.15 -3.08
N ALA A 218 -10.66 -1.19 -2.15
CA ALA A 218 -9.88 -1.28 -0.91
C ALA A 218 -10.37 -2.45 -0.06
N VAL A 219 -11.70 -2.60 0.07
CA VAL A 219 -12.32 -3.76 0.73
C VAL A 219 -11.90 -5.07 0.08
N ALA A 220 -11.92 -5.15 -1.25
CA ALA A 220 -11.50 -6.33 -2.00
C ALA A 220 -10.03 -6.67 -1.75
N GLY A 221 -9.11 -5.72 -1.94
CA GLY A 221 -7.67 -5.97 -1.79
C GLY A 221 -7.27 -6.37 -0.36
N ILE A 222 -7.82 -5.68 0.65
CA ILE A 222 -7.57 -6.01 2.06
C ILE A 222 -8.19 -7.37 2.42
N GLY A 223 -9.41 -7.63 1.95
CA GLY A 223 -10.08 -8.91 2.13
C GLY A 223 -9.30 -10.08 1.51
N GLN A 224 -8.78 -9.89 0.30
CA GLN A 224 -7.90 -10.87 -0.36
C GLN A 224 -6.62 -11.14 0.45
N GLY A 225 -5.97 -10.09 0.97
CA GLY A 225 -4.80 -10.24 1.85
C GLY A 225 -5.11 -11.02 3.14
N ILE A 226 -6.27 -10.75 3.75
CA ILE A 226 -6.74 -11.50 4.93
C ILE A 226 -7.00 -12.97 4.57
N CYS A 227 -7.61 -13.26 3.43
CA CYS A 227 -7.80 -14.65 2.98
C CYS A 227 -6.46 -15.38 2.85
N ILE A 228 -5.45 -14.74 2.25
CA ILE A 228 -4.10 -15.33 2.14
C ILE A 228 -3.52 -15.60 3.53
N SER A 229 -3.70 -14.70 4.50
CA SER A 229 -3.27 -14.92 5.87
C SER A 229 -3.96 -16.12 6.54
N ILE A 230 -5.25 -16.35 6.25
CA ILE A 230 -6.01 -17.50 6.75
C ILE A 230 -5.53 -18.79 6.07
N TYR A 231 -5.24 -18.74 4.77
CA TYR A 231 -4.78 -19.91 4.01
C TYR A 231 -3.43 -20.43 4.51
N PHE A 232 -2.49 -19.53 4.78
CA PHE A 232 -1.15 -19.89 5.29
C PHE A 232 -1.03 -19.84 6.82
N GLU A 233 -2.14 -19.60 7.53
CA GLU A 233 -2.18 -19.41 9.00
C GLU A 233 -1.10 -18.43 9.51
N SER A 234 -0.82 -17.38 8.72
CA SER A 234 0.32 -16.49 8.94
C SER A 234 -0.11 -15.15 9.56
N ILE A 235 0.27 -14.97 10.83
CA ILE A 235 0.06 -13.69 11.55
C ILE A 235 0.78 -12.52 10.87
N TYR A 236 1.90 -12.78 10.18
CA TYR A 236 2.69 -11.74 9.50
C TYR A 236 1.98 -11.21 8.24
N ILE A 237 1.33 -12.08 7.46
CA ILE A 237 0.50 -11.65 6.32
C ILE A 237 -0.74 -10.90 6.82
N LEU A 238 -1.31 -11.35 7.94
CA LEU A 238 -2.44 -10.63 8.56
C LEU A 238 -2.01 -9.22 9.00
N ALA A 239 -0.87 -9.10 9.69
CA ALA A 239 -0.30 -7.82 10.10
C ALA A 239 -0.01 -6.92 8.89
N TYR A 240 0.57 -7.45 7.81
CA TYR A 240 0.76 -6.73 6.55
C TYR A 240 -0.55 -6.21 5.96
N SER A 241 -1.59 -7.05 5.90
CA SER A 241 -2.90 -6.68 5.34
C SER A 241 -3.58 -5.60 6.18
N ILE A 242 -3.50 -5.72 7.51
CA ILE A 242 -4.04 -4.73 8.46
C ILE A 242 -3.27 -3.41 8.36
N LEU A 243 -1.93 -3.43 8.35
CA LEU A 243 -1.11 -2.24 8.18
C LEU A 243 -1.41 -1.54 6.85
N GLY A 244 -1.60 -2.30 5.76
CA GLY A 244 -2.05 -1.78 4.47
C GLY A 244 -3.41 -1.07 4.56
N ALA A 245 -4.36 -1.65 5.29
CA ALA A 245 -5.67 -1.03 5.56
C ALA A 245 -5.54 0.29 6.34
N PHE A 246 -4.69 0.32 7.36
CA PHE A 246 -4.40 1.53 8.15
C PHE A 246 -3.77 2.62 7.28
N ILE A 247 -2.69 2.29 6.54
CA ILE A 247 -2.01 3.25 5.66
C ILE A 247 -2.99 3.78 4.61
N TRP A 248 -3.76 2.90 3.96
CA TRP A 248 -4.74 3.33 2.99
C TRP A 248 -5.80 4.26 3.62
N HIS A 249 -6.31 3.94 4.81
CA HIS A 249 -7.34 4.73 5.46
C HIS A 249 -6.89 6.14 5.88
N PHE A 250 -5.68 6.25 6.45
CA PHE A 250 -5.18 7.49 7.02
C PHE A 250 -4.39 8.33 6.03
N VAL A 251 -3.88 7.74 4.94
CA VAL A 251 -3.02 8.42 3.97
C VAL A 251 -3.67 8.49 2.60
N VAL A 252 -3.95 7.35 1.98
CA VAL A 252 -4.40 7.29 0.57
C VAL A 252 -5.82 7.83 0.43
N ARG A 253 -6.76 7.35 1.25
CA ARG A 253 -8.16 7.76 1.21
C ARG A 253 -8.34 9.28 1.31
N PRO A 254 -7.76 10.01 2.27
CA PRO A 254 -7.91 11.47 2.32
C PRO A 254 -7.46 12.19 1.05
N ILE A 255 -6.43 11.68 0.37
CA ILE A 255 -5.90 12.23 -0.88
C ILE A 255 -6.89 11.96 -2.01
N GLU A 256 -7.37 10.72 -2.14
CA GLU A 256 -8.38 10.33 -3.12
C GLU A 256 -9.68 11.10 -2.93
N GLU A 257 -10.20 11.20 -1.70
CA GLU A 257 -11.43 11.94 -1.41
C GLU A 257 -11.27 13.44 -1.70
N LYS A 258 -10.09 14.02 -1.46
CA LYS A 258 -9.79 15.41 -1.83
C LYS A 258 -9.76 15.57 -3.35
N ASN A 259 -9.14 14.66 -4.09
CA ASN A 259 -9.12 14.69 -5.54
C ASN A 259 -10.54 14.59 -6.12
N LEU A 260 -11.36 13.67 -5.60
CA LEU A 260 -12.76 13.52 -6.01
C LEU A 260 -13.60 14.76 -5.70
N LEU A 261 -13.39 15.41 -4.55
CA LEU A 261 -14.05 16.69 -4.23
C LEU A 261 -13.65 17.80 -5.20
N LEU A 262 -12.36 17.91 -5.57
CA LEU A 262 -11.88 18.91 -6.51
C LEU A 262 -12.46 18.72 -7.92
N ARG A 263 -12.65 17.46 -8.34
CA ARG A 263 -13.11 17.12 -9.70
C ARG A 263 -14.64 17.14 -9.85
N PHE A 264 -15.36 16.64 -8.85
CA PHE A 264 -16.81 16.42 -8.94
C PHE A 264 -17.64 17.26 -7.96
N GLY A 265 -17.00 18.04 -7.09
CA GLY A 265 -17.66 19.01 -6.21
C GLY A 265 -18.84 18.44 -5.43
N ASP A 266 -20.01 19.06 -5.62
CA ASP A 266 -21.24 18.75 -4.90
C ASP A 266 -21.79 17.35 -5.18
N GLU A 267 -21.58 16.80 -6.38
CA GLU A 267 -22.01 15.43 -6.70
C GLU A 267 -21.30 14.42 -5.79
N TYR A 268 -19.98 14.57 -5.64
CA TYR A 268 -19.21 13.73 -4.74
C TYR A 268 -19.54 14.01 -3.27
N SER A 269 -19.81 15.26 -2.89
CA SER A 269 -20.24 15.61 -1.53
C SER A 269 -21.56 14.91 -1.14
N LYS A 270 -22.55 14.91 -2.05
CA LYS A 270 -23.83 14.18 -1.87
C LYS A 270 -23.61 12.66 -1.79
N TYR A 271 -22.75 12.12 -2.66
CA TYR A 271 -22.38 10.71 -2.62
C TYR A 271 -21.69 10.32 -1.30
N LYS A 272 -20.71 11.11 -0.85
CA LYS A 272 -19.98 10.93 0.41
C LYS A 272 -20.88 10.92 1.65
N LYS A 273 -21.94 11.74 1.66
CA LYS A 273 -22.94 11.74 2.73
C LYS A 273 -23.85 10.51 2.70
N SER A 274 -24.11 9.95 1.53
CA SER A 274 -25.09 8.87 1.35
C SER A 274 -24.51 7.46 1.50
N VAL A 275 -23.22 7.26 1.21
CA VAL A 275 -22.52 5.95 1.24
C VAL A 275 -21.32 6.00 2.19
N LYS A 276 -21.18 5.00 3.06
CA LYS A 276 -20.05 4.92 4.02
C LYS A 276 -18.79 4.37 3.34
N CYS A 277 -17.62 4.61 3.95
CA CYS A 277 -16.35 4.18 3.34
C CYS A 277 -16.15 2.65 3.40
N TRP A 278 -16.35 2.07 4.58
CA TRP A 278 -16.08 0.65 4.86
C TRP A 278 -17.34 -0.18 5.05
N ILE A 279 -18.33 0.38 5.74
CA ILE A 279 -19.52 -0.36 6.15
C ILE A 279 -20.55 -0.31 5.02
N PRO A 280 -21.00 -1.45 4.49
CA PRO A 280 -21.99 -1.47 3.43
C PRO A 280 -23.30 -0.87 3.91
N LYS A 281 -23.91 -0.06 3.06
CA LYS A 281 -25.28 0.39 3.26
C LYS A 281 -26.23 -0.66 2.70
N ILE A 282 -26.89 -1.40 3.58
CA ILE A 282 -28.03 -2.24 3.21
C ILE A 282 -29.23 -1.29 3.16
N LYS A 283 -29.78 -1.08 1.96
CA LYS A 283 -31.06 -0.40 1.77
C LYS A 283 -32.10 -1.44 1.43
#